data_AF-A0A354A0Y3-F1
#
_entry.id   AF-A0A354A0Y3-F1
#
_cell.length_a   1.000
_cell.length_b   1.000
_cell.length_c   1.000
_cell.angle_alpha   90.00
_cell.angle_beta   90.00
_cell.angle_gamma   90.00
#
_symmetry.space_group_name_H-M   'P 1'
#
loop_
_entity.id
_entity.type
_entity.pdbx_description
1 polymer ?
#
loop_
_entity_poly.entity_id
_entity_poly.type
_entity_poly.pdbx_seq_one_letter_code
_entity_poly.pdbx_strand_id
1 'polypeptide(L)'
;NGGGFIVLNGLRFDNSGKAVPLDIPYPGSNLFSLASGGAIFVRDPHQSIVPEQLNGGQILPFTQKAWKLILPYLKENERLFGITIDELLTVNGKMLKPDQVYRTIGAAKLSVLSGNTALAMNVEWEEED
;
A
#
# COMPACT_ATOMS: atom_id res chain seq x y z
N ASN A 1 -3.27 -2.32 20.26
CA ASN A 1 -2.19 -3.08 19.60
C ASN A 1 -2.26 -2.83 18.10
N GLY A 2 -1.79 -1.66 17.66
CA GLY A 2 -1.83 -1.28 16.25
C GLY A 2 -0.70 -1.96 15.51
N GLY A 3 -1.02 -2.76 14.50
CA GLY A 3 0.00 -3.34 13.62
C GLY A 3 0.86 -2.25 12.97
N GLY A 4 2.06 -2.62 12.51
CA GLY A 4 2.95 -1.71 11.81
C GLY A 4 2.35 -1.21 10.50
N PHE A 5 2.80 -0.05 10.03
CA PHE A 5 2.46 0.47 8.72
C PHE A 5 3.66 1.15 8.06
N ILE A 6 3.57 1.33 6.75
CA ILE A 6 4.55 2.06 5.93
C ILE A 6 3.83 3.18 5.19
N VAL A 7 4.46 4.34 5.03
CA VAL A 7 4.04 5.38 4.09
C VAL A 7 4.98 5.35 2.90
N LEU A 8 4.44 5.19 1.69
CA LEU A 8 5.22 5.03 0.47
C LEU A 8 4.84 6.14 -0.54
N ASN A 9 5.77 7.06 -0.81
CA ASN A 9 5.46 8.28 -1.57
C ASN A 9 5.91 8.27 -3.06
N GLY A 10 6.82 7.38 -3.46
CA GLY A 10 7.27 7.26 -4.85
C GLY A 10 7.88 8.55 -5.43
N LEU A 11 8.84 9.15 -4.73
CA LEU A 11 9.43 10.46 -5.08
C LEU A 11 10.93 10.36 -5.34
N ARG A 12 11.44 11.32 -6.10
CA ARG A 12 12.87 11.67 -6.20
C ARG A 12 13.05 13.17 -5.97
N PHE A 13 14.28 13.60 -5.71
CA PHE A 13 14.64 15.00 -5.80
C PHE A 13 15.13 15.32 -7.21
N ASP A 14 14.74 16.46 -7.77
CA ASP A 14 15.33 16.99 -8.99
C ASP A 14 16.61 17.80 -8.70
N ASN A 15 17.22 18.36 -9.75
CA ASN A 15 18.45 19.15 -9.65
C ASN A 15 18.31 20.45 -8.83
N SER A 16 17.08 20.88 -8.56
CA SER A 16 16.79 22.05 -7.71
C SER A 16 16.53 21.66 -6.25
N GLY A 17 16.56 20.36 -5.93
CA GLY A 17 16.24 19.84 -4.61
C GLY A 17 14.74 19.77 -4.34
N LYS A 18 13.89 19.91 -5.38
CA LYS A 18 12.44 19.79 -5.24
C LYS A 18 12.00 18.33 -5.31
N ALA A 19 11.09 17.94 -4.43
CA ALA A 19 10.48 16.63 -4.47
C ALA A 19 9.52 16.50 -5.67
N VAL A 20 9.79 15.54 -6.55
CA VAL A 20 8.99 15.26 -7.74
C VAL A 20 8.64 13.78 -7.82
N PRO A 21 7.49 13.40 -8.45
CA PRO A 21 7.14 12.00 -8.66
C PRO A 21 8.22 11.25 -9.45
N LEU A 22 8.42 9.97 -9.10
CA LEU A 22 9.12 9.03 -9.98
C LEU A 22 8.25 8.72 -11.21
N ASP A 23 8.89 8.53 -12.37
CA ASP A 23 8.20 8.17 -13.62
C ASP A 23 7.55 6.78 -13.52
N ILE A 24 8.23 5.85 -12.85
CA ILE A 24 7.76 4.50 -12.52
C ILE A 24 7.87 4.35 -11.00
N PRO A 25 6.87 4.80 -10.22
CA PRO A 25 7.00 4.92 -8.77
C PRO A 25 6.98 3.57 -8.04
N TYR A 26 6.36 2.55 -8.64
CA TYR A 26 6.13 1.25 -8.00
C TYR A 26 6.49 0.08 -8.95
N PRO A 27 7.77 -0.10 -9.30
CA PRO A 27 8.19 -1.20 -10.16
C PRO A 27 8.14 -2.55 -9.42
N GLY A 28 7.89 -3.64 -10.15
CA GLY A 28 7.92 -5.01 -9.64
C GLY A 28 6.58 -5.55 -9.16
N SER A 29 6.56 -6.83 -8.77
CA SER A 29 5.34 -7.61 -8.47
C SER A 29 5.30 -8.22 -7.07
N ASN A 30 5.83 -7.49 -6.07
CA ASN A 30 5.93 -8.00 -4.71
C ASN A 30 5.66 -6.92 -3.64
N LEU A 31 4.79 -5.96 -3.98
CA LEU A 31 4.43 -4.89 -3.06
C LEU A 31 3.48 -5.48 -2.01
N PHE A 32 3.88 -5.48 -0.73
CA PHE A 32 3.18 -6.17 0.37
C PHE A 32 3.39 -7.69 0.34
N SER A 33 4.59 -8.17 0.67
CA SER A 33 4.90 -9.62 0.75
C SER A 33 4.49 -10.22 2.09
N LEU A 34 3.55 -11.18 2.09
CA LEU A 34 3.36 -12.14 3.19
C LEU A 34 3.31 -11.52 4.60
N ALA A 35 2.87 -10.27 4.71
CA ALA A 35 2.88 -9.56 5.98
C ALA A 35 1.84 -10.20 6.89
N SER A 36 2.28 -10.69 8.06
CA SER A 36 1.43 -11.24 9.11
C SER A 36 0.43 -10.22 9.68
N GLY A 37 0.53 -8.95 9.26
CA GLY A 37 -0.41 -7.86 9.50
C GLY A 37 0.17 -6.51 9.07
N GLY A 38 -0.66 -5.48 9.02
CA GLY A 38 -0.24 -4.09 8.76
C GLY A 38 -0.86 -3.45 7.52
N ALA A 39 -0.38 -2.26 7.16
CA ALA A 39 -0.85 -1.49 6.01
C ALA A 39 0.29 -0.70 5.33
N ILE A 40 0.20 -0.52 4.02
CA ILE A 40 0.97 0.48 3.28
C ILE A 40 0.01 1.59 2.88
N PHE A 41 0.31 2.83 3.25
CA PHE A 41 -0.37 4.01 2.74
C PHE A 41 0.47 4.57 1.61
N VAL A 42 0.00 4.36 0.38
CA VAL A 42 0.78 4.60 -0.83
C VAL A 42 0.25 5.80 -1.61
N ARG A 43 1.13 6.70 -2.01
CA ARG A 43 0.82 7.89 -2.83
C ARG A 43 0.65 7.48 -4.29
N ASP A 44 -0.54 7.03 -4.67
CA ASP A 44 -0.82 6.50 -6.01
C ASP A 44 -1.98 7.26 -6.68
N PRO A 45 -1.79 8.56 -7.01
CA PRO A 45 -2.85 9.41 -7.54
C PRO A 45 -3.31 9.02 -8.96
N HIS A 46 -2.51 8.24 -9.68
CA HIS A 46 -2.83 7.74 -11.02
C HIS A 46 -3.30 6.29 -11.02
N GLN A 47 -3.51 5.69 -9.84
CA GLN A 47 -3.94 4.30 -9.69
C GLN A 47 -3.04 3.32 -10.46
N SER A 48 -1.74 3.60 -10.49
CA SER A 48 -0.72 2.84 -11.20
C SER A 48 -0.46 1.46 -10.58
N ILE A 49 -0.75 1.30 -9.28
CA ILE A 49 -0.63 0.00 -8.62
C ILE A 49 -1.83 -0.86 -8.96
N VAL A 50 -1.55 -2.04 -9.49
CA VAL A 50 -2.55 -3.05 -9.84
C VAL A 50 -2.51 -4.25 -8.87
N PRO A 51 -3.62 -4.97 -8.67
CA PRO A 51 -3.68 -6.10 -7.74
C PRO A 51 -2.62 -7.17 -7.98
N GLU A 52 -2.22 -7.40 -9.24
CA GLU A 52 -1.23 -8.40 -9.65
C GLU A 52 0.17 -8.10 -9.12
N GLN A 53 0.42 -6.86 -8.68
CA GLN A 53 1.68 -6.50 -8.04
C GLN A 53 1.72 -6.83 -6.55
N LEU A 54 0.59 -7.29 -5.97
CA LEU A 54 0.45 -7.54 -4.54
C LEU A 54 0.61 -9.01 -4.21
N ASN A 55 1.32 -9.32 -3.11
CA ASN A 55 1.58 -10.69 -2.68
C ASN A 55 0.94 -11.00 -1.31
N GLY A 56 -0.37 -11.27 -1.33
CA GLY A 56 -1.18 -11.43 -0.11
C GLY A 56 -1.81 -10.12 0.39
N GLY A 57 -1.80 -9.07 -0.44
CA GLY A 57 -2.43 -7.78 -0.17
C GLY A 57 -3.66 -7.52 -1.02
N GLN A 58 -4.41 -6.48 -0.65
CA GLN A 58 -5.52 -5.92 -1.42
C GLN A 58 -5.47 -4.40 -1.39
N ILE A 59 -5.93 -3.75 -2.45
CA ILE A 59 -6.03 -2.30 -2.52
C ILE A 59 -7.39 -1.86 -1.97
N LEU A 60 -7.38 -0.95 -1.01
CA LEU A 60 -8.52 -0.45 -0.27
C LEU A 60 -8.61 1.08 -0.41
N PRO A 61 -9.83 1.65 -0.30
CA PRO A 61 -10.00 3.10 -0.22
C PRO A 61 -9.17 3.71 0.92
N PHE A 62 -8.65 4.91 0.69
CA PHE A 62 -7.97 5.66 1.74
C PHE A 62 -9.00 6.43 2.58
N THR A 63 -8.92 6.26 3.90
CA THR A 63 -9.96 6.76 4.82
C THR A 63 -9.47 7.97 5.62
N GLN A 64 -10.41 8.75 6.14
CA GLN A 64 -10.09 9.85 7.05
C GLN A 64 -9.32 9.39 8.30
N LYS A 65 -9.58 8.16 8.78
CA LYS A 65 -8.84 7.54 9.89
C LYS A 65 -7.39 7.26 9.51
N ALA A 66 -7.15 6.71 8.31
CA ALA A 66 -5.81 6.51 7.78
C ALA A 66 -5.05 7.83 7.62
N TRP A 67 -5.73 8.88 7.11
CA TRP A 67 -5.14 10.21 7.01
C TRP A 67 -4.69 10.75 8.38
N LYS A 68 -5.58 10.72 9.37
CA LYS A 68 -5.26 11.17 10.74
C LYS A 68 -4.10 10.37 11.34
N LEU A 69 -3.99 9.09 11.00
CA LEU A 69 -2.91 8.22 11.46
C LEU A 69 -1.55 8.62 10.87
N ILE A 70 -1.47 8.88 9.56
CA ILE A 70 -0.18 9.16 8.89
C ILE A 70 0.23 10.64 8.93
N LEU A 71 -0.72 11.56 9.12
CA LEU A 71 -0.46 13.00 9.07
C LEU A 71 0.69 13.47 9.99
N PRO A 72 0.80 13.01 11.26
CA PRO A 72 1.93 13.39 12.11
C PRO A 72 3.29 12.96 11.54
N TYR A 73 3.36 11.81 10.87
CA TYR A 73 4.58 11.30 10.25
C TYR A 73 4.93 12.09 8.98
N LEU A 74 3.93 12.50 8.21
CA LEU A 74 4.15 13.39 7.06
C LEU A 74 4.68 14.76 7.49
N LYS A 75 4.16 15.32 8.59
CA LYS A 75 4.67 16.57 9.17
C LYS A 75 6.12 16.44 9.65
N GLU A 76 6.47 15.30 10.23
CA GLU A 76 7.85 15.06 10.64
C GLU A 76 8.78 14.89 9.42
N ASN A 77 8.32 14.23 8.35
CA ASN A 77 9.06 14.17 7.09
C ASN A 77 9.23 15.55 6.44
N GLU A 78 8.22 16.42 6.51
CA GLU A 78 8.33 17.82 6.08
C GLU A 78 9.42 18.54 6.87
N ARG A 79 9.45 18.38 8.20
CA ARG A 79 10.48 18.99 9.07
C ARG A 79 11.89 18.45 8.78
N LEU A 80 12.02 17.15 8.49
CA LEU A 80 13.31 16.48 8.31
C LEU A 80 13.88 16.60 6.90
N PHE A 81 13.01 16.56 5.88
CA PHE A 81 13.40 16.42 4.47
C PHE A 81 12.93 17.58 3.59
N GLY A 82 12.13 18.50 4.13
CA GLY A 82 11.56 19.62 3.36
C GLY A 82 10.49 19.20 2.35
N ILE A 83 9.98 17.97 2.43
CA ILE A 83 8.90 17.49 1.54
C ILE A 83 7.57 17.91 2.13
N THR A 84 6.96 18.96 1.58
CA THR A 84 5.75 19.52 2.16
C THR A 84 4.54 18.64 1.92
N ILE A 85 3.55 18.74 2.82
CA ILE A 85 2.27 18.02 2.63
C ILE A 85 1.55 18.51 1.37
N ASP A 86 1.62 19.81 1.08
CA ASP A 86 1.02 20.41 -0.11
C ASP A 86 1.66 19.87 -1.40
N GLU A 87 2.99 19.67 -1.43
CA GLU A 87 3.66 19.02 -2.56
C GLU A 87 3.23 17.56 -2.72
N LEU A 88 3.07 16.83 -1.61
CA LEU A 88 2.56 15.45 -1.66
C LEU A 88 1.14 15.41 -2.24
N LEU A 89 0.27 16.35 -1.88
CA LEU A 89 -1.14 16.40 -2.30
C LEU A 89 -1.34 17.08 -3.67
N THR A 90 -0.33 17.79 -4.17
CA THR A 90 -0.38 18.41 -5.49
C THR A 90 -0.03 17.40 -6.57
N VAL A 91 -0.95 17.20 -7.50
CA VAL A 91 -0.82 16.28 -8.64
C VAL A 91 -1.15 17.05 -9.90
N ASN A 92 -0.23 17.04 -10.87
CA ASN A 92 -0.37 17.77 -12.14
C ASN A 92 -0.72 19.26 -11.93
N GLY A 93 -0.11 19.90 -10.94
CA GLY A 93 -0.32 21.32 -10.60
C GLY A 93 -1.62 21.63 -9.85
N LYS A 94 -2.41 20.61 -9.48
CA LYS A 94 -3.66 20.77 -8.73
C LYS A 94 -3.57 20.12 -7.36
N MET A 95 -3.91 20.86 -6.32
CA MET A 95 -4.08 20.30 -4.98
C MET A 95 -5.31 19.39 -4.95
N LEU A 96 -5.10 18.14 -4.54
CA LEU A 96 -6.13 17.12 -4.41
C LEU A 96 -6.38 16.76 -2.95
N LYS A 97 -7.51 16.11 -2.70
CA LYS A 97 -7.81 15.58 -1.36
C LYS A 97 -6.95 14.33 -1.08
N PRO A 98 -6.64 14.04 0.21
CA PRO A 98 -5.82 12.88 0.56
C PRO A 98 -6.33 11.54 0.01
N ASP A 99 -7.65 11.34 -0.04
CA ASP A 99 -8.29 10.13 -0.56
C ASP A 99 -8.23 9.99 -2.10
N GLN A 100 -7.88 11.07 -2.80
CA GLN A 100 -7.63 11.07 -4.24
C GLN A 100 -6.14 10.82 -4.56
N VAL A 101 -5.27 10.98 -3.57
CA VAL A 101 -3.81 10.90 -3.73
C VAL A 101 -3.24 9.61 -3.15
N TYR A 102 -3.79 9.17 -2.02
CA TYR A 102 -3.34 7.99 -1.31
C TYR A 102 -4.32 6.84 -1.49
N ARG A 103 -3.78 5.62 -1.48
CA ARG A 103 -4.51 4.35 -1.41
C ARG A 103 -4.00 3.56 -0.21
N THR A 104 -4.82 2.66 0.31
CA THR A 104 -4.39 1.74 1.37
C THR A 104 -4.12 0.38 0.74
N ILE A 105 -2.97 -0.22 1.03
CA ILE A 105 -2.72 -1.63 0.74
C ILE A 105 -2.68 -2.34 2.08
N GLY A 106 -3.63 -3.25 2.29
CA GLY A 106 -3.73 -4.04 3.51
C GLY A 106 -3.66 -5.52 3.20
N ALA A 107 -3.48 -6.34 4.24
CA ALA A 107 -3.55 -7.78 4.09
C ALA A 107 -4.90 -8.19 3.50
N ALA A 108 -4.86 -9.05 2.48
CA ALA A 108 -6.06 -9.72 2.01
C ALA A 108 -6.55 -10.65 3.12
N LYS A 109 -7.87 -10.75 3.33
CA LYS A 109 -8.43 -11.83 4.13
C LYS A 109 -8.15 -13.14 3.38
N LEU A 110 -7.08 -13.82 3.72
CA LEU A 110 -6.84 -15.18 3.25
C LEU A 110 -7.88 -16.07 3.93
N SER A 111 -8.89 -16.51 3.18
CA SER A 111 -9.84 -17.54 3.63
C SER A 111 -9.16 -18.87 3.98
N VAL A 112 -7.88 -19.03 3.64
CA VAL A 112 -7.06 -20.23 3.86
C VAL A 112 -6.40 -20.26 5.25
N LEU A 113 -6.33 -19.14 5.99
CA LEU A 113 -5.72 -19.10 7.33
C LEU A 113 -6.72 -19.32 8.48
N SER A 114 -8.01 -19.46 8.19
CA SER A 114 -8.95 -20.10 9.11
C SER A 114 -8.72 -21.59 9.01
N GLY A 115 -7.73 -22.10 9.75
CA GLY A 115 -7.52 -23.52 9.97
C GLY A 115 -8.76 -24.14 10.58
N ASN A 116 -9.73 -24.50 9.73
CA ASN A 116 -10.66 -25.57 10.01
C ASN A 116 -9.99 -26.82 9.46
N THR A 117 -9.64 -27.73 10.35
CA THR A 117 -9.23 -29.09 10.05
C THR A 117 -10.34 -29.76 9.24
N ALA A 118 -10.27 -29.64 7.92
CA ALA A 118 -11.02 -30.45 6.98
C ALA A 118 -10.23 -30.52 5.67
N LEU A 119 -8.98 -30.97 5.78
CA LEU A 119 -8.37 -31.74 4.70
C LEU A 119 -9.09 -33.08 4.64
N ALA A 120 -10.30 -33.09 4.06
CA ALA A 120 -10.73 -34.26 3.32
C ALA A 120 -9.97 -34.20 2.00
N MET A 121 -8.68 -34.59 2.07
CA MET A 121 -7.89 -34.84 0.89
C MET A 121 -8.52 -36.00 0.15
N ASN A 122 -8.78 -35.80 -1.14
CA ASN A 122 -9.12 -36.82 -2.10
C ASN A 122 -8.20 -38.04 -1.91
N VAL A 123 -8.81 -39.15 -1.52
CA VAL A 123 -8.22 -40.49 -1.53
C VAL A 123 -9.13 -41.28 -2.48
N GLU A 124 -9.01 -41.00 -3.78
CA GLU A 124 -9.35 -41.99 -4.80
C GLU A 124 -8.19 -42.99 -4.81
N TRP A 125 -8.45 -44.21 -4.34
CA TRP A 125 -7.62 -45.36 -4.67
C TRP A 125 -8.51 -46.41 -5.31
N GLU A 126 -7.96 -46.96 -6.38
CA GLU A 126 -8.56 -47.77 -7.44
C GLU A 126 -9.13 -49.11 -6.94
N GLU A 127 -10.08 -49.64 -7.72
CA GLU A 127 -10.61 -50.99 -7.63
C GLU A 127 -9.50 -52.04 -7.78
N GLU A 128 -9.53 -53.08 -6.96
CA GLU A 128 -9.06 -54.42 -7.37
C GLU A 128 -10.11 -55.45 -6.92
N ASP A 129 -10.41 -56.36 -7.86
CA ASP A 129 -11.47 -57.38 -7.88
C ASP A 129 -11.51 -58.36 -6.69
#